data_AF-A0A3N0IV16-F1
#
_entry.id   AF-A0A3N0IV16-F1
#
_cell.length_a   1.000
_cell.length_b   1.000
_cell.length_c   1.000
_cell.angle_alpha   90.00
_cell.angle_beta   90.00
_cell.angle_gamma   90.00
#
_symmetry.space_group_name_H-M   'P 1'
#
loop_
_entity.id
_entity.type
_entity.pdbx_description
1 polymer ?
#
loop_
_entity_poly.entity_id
_entity_poly.type
_entity_poly.pdbx_seq_one_letter_code
_entity_poly.pdbx_strand_id
1 'polypeptide(L)'
;MNPFDQKPTASIEDMMLDWKDLSPRPYKKLDVDPYTKARIILMNGIEVEAVMFGHNFNRNCEDNDLRRELALLRRIEQGQQKHVNWLSPSDETPLETTIGYEQLAVDLTAWLAMHEPDHYAKACMDFALLEDFDHLYRYANLLKMDEDLPAHKLVRDTIEITPGRPTIAHHRHPFDSIRAPRNAKTADIRTTLGALILTAGEQQTMNYYMNLGNTQPEGVARDLYLEIGMVEEEHVTHYGALLDPSATWLQNLLLREYMECYLYYSFYETETDRYVKKIWEHHFEQEVAHLHKAADLLYKYEDEEWQALIPDGTFPELLDLHPTKDYVREVLDEQVTLTAKGEEFDEVDDLPSGYRFFGWNDRVNGRVQDVPSHVVIRELQKEHGEDYRVEDQESPVRALRNRKEDNTKLGRVQGAEHDSKRAPAREDLLEREAVLA
;
A
#
# COMPACT_ATOMS: atom_id res chain seq x y z
N MET A 1 11.57 -2.34 21.20
CA MET A 1 12.76 -1.46 21.31
C MET A 1 12.26 -0.02 21.31
N ASN A 2 12.86 0.89 22.07
CA ASN A 2 12.56 2.33 21.97
C ASN A 2 13.71 3.03 21.21
N PRO A 3 13.46 3.64 20.02
CA PRO A 3 14.49 4.32 19.24
C PRO A 3 14.96 5.63 19.89
N PHE A 4 14.14 6.29 20.71
CA PHE A 4 14.54 7.50 21.46
C PHE A 4 15.58 7.19 22.55
N ASP A 5 15.65 5.95 23.03
CA ASP A 5 16.70 5.49 23.96
C ASP A 5 18.00 5.10 23.25
N GLN A 6 17.96 4.91 21.92
CA GLN A 6 19.15 4.63 21.13
C GLN A 6 19.96 5.91 20.92
N LYS A 7 21.28 5.77 20.83
CA LYS A 7 22.17 6.89 20.56
C LYS A 7 22.80 6.72 19.18
N PRO A 8 22.69 7.73 18.29
CA PRO A 8 23.43 7.74 17.05
C PRO A 8 24.92 7.48 17.30
N THR A 9 25.51 6.60 16.50
CA THR A 9 26.92 6.24 16.60
C THR A 9 27.84 7.34 16.06
N ALA A 10 27.31 8.18 15.16
CA ALA A 10 27.99 9.30 14.53
C ALA A 10 27.03 10.47 14.28
N SER A 11 27.56 11.61 13.82
CA SER A 11 26.72 12.73 13.39
C SER A 11 26.01 12.39 12.07
N ILE A 12 24.88 13.05 11.81
CA ILE A 12 24.10 12.92 10.57
C ILE A 12 25.00 13.11 9.33
N GLU A 13 25.90 14.11 9.34
CA GLU A 13 26.83 14.38 8.24
C GLU A 13 27.88 13.28 8.05
N ASP A 14 28.38 12.69 9.15
CA ASP A 14 29.40 11.63 9.10
C ASP A 14 28.84 10.29 8.57
N MET A 15 27.51 10.12 8.60
CA MET A 15 26.83 8.93 8.09
C MET A 15 26.47 9.01 6.61
N MET A 16 26.85 10.08 5.91
CA MET A 16 26.63 10.19 4.47
C MET A 16 27.43 9.13 3.68
N LEU A 17 26.74 8.42 2.79
CA LEU A 17 27.37 7.49 1.86
C LEU A 17 28.14 8.22 0.75
N ASP A 18 29.32 7.72 0.41
CA ASP A 18 30.05 8.14 -0.78
C ASP A 18 29.46 7.47 -2.05
N TRP A 19 29.91 7.88 -3.24
CA TRP A 19 29.38 7.33 -4.50
C TRP A 19 29.57 5.83 -4.67
N LYS A 20 30.61 5.27 -4.05
CA LYS A 20 30.92 3.85 -4.15
C LYS A 20 29.99 3.05 -3.25
N ASP A 21 29.75 3.53 -2.04
CA ASP A 21 28.90 2.85 -1.06
C ASP A 21 27.41 3.09 -1.33
N LEU A 22 27.03 4.21 -1.95
CA LEU A 22 25.66 4.51 -2.41
C LEU A 22 25.17 3.57 -3.53
N SER A 23 26.08 2.95 -4.27
CA SER A 23 25.75 2.04 -5.38
C SER A 23 25.74 0.58 -4.88
N PRO A 24 24.59 0.03 -4.47
CA PRO A 24 24.52 -1.31 -3.94
C PRO A 24 24.76 -2.35 -5.04
N ARG A 25 24.99 -3.60 -4.64
CA ARG A 25 24.92 -4.76 -5.53
C ARG A 25 23.46 -5.18 -5.67
N PRO A 26 22.88 -5.22 -6.88
CA PRO A 26 21.50 -5.65 -7.06
C PRO A 26 21.29 -7.12 -6.65
N TYR A 27 20.07 -7.44 -6.22
CA TYR A 27 19.67 -8.83 -5.99
C TYR A 27 19.47 -9.58 -7.31
N LYS A 28 19.30 -10.90 -7.23
CA LYS A 28 18.99 -11.75 -8.39
C LYS A 28 17.50 -12.05 -8.42
N LYS A 29 16.80 -11.59 -9.47
CA LYS A 29 15.34 -11.57 -9.51
C LYS A 29 14.63 -12.91 -9.31
N LEU A 30 15.23 -14.05 -9.65
CA LEU A 30 14.61 -15.38 -9.44
C LEU A 30 15.09 -16.09 -8.17
N ASP A 31 16.25 -15.71 -7.63
CA ASP A 31 16.86 -16.40 -6.49
C ASP A 31 16.46 -15.75 -5.15
N VAL A 32 16.31 -14.42 -5.15
CA VAL A 32 16.01 -13.63 -3.94
C VAL A 32 14.65 -14.03 -3.36
N ASP A 33 14.50 -13.91 -2.04
CA ASP A 33 13.21 -14.11 -1.40
C ASP A 33 12.18 -13.06 -1.86
N PRO A 34 10.92 -13.44 -2.18
CA PRO A 34 9.88 -12.49 -2.58
C PRO A 34 9.68 -11.36 -1.56
N TYR A 35 9.81 -11.65 -0.26
CA TYR A 35 9.66 -10.63 0.77
C TYR A 35 10.88 -9.73 0.92
N THR A 36 12.08 -10.14 0.49
CA THR A 36 13.20 -9.19 0.33
C THR A 36 12.84 -8.16 -0.75
N LYS A 37 12.21 -8.57 -1.87
CA LYS A 37 11.76 -7.63 -2.90
C LYS A 37 10.65 -6.71 -2.37
N ALA A 38 9.65 -7.26 -1.70
CA ALA A 38 8.56 -6.49 -1.11
C ALA A 38 9.08 -5.42 -0.13
N ARG A 39 10.03 -5.77 0.75
CA ARG A 39 10.71 -4.80 1.64
C ARG A 39 11.41 -3.69 0.87
N ILE A 40 12.13 -4.02 -0.21
CA ILE A 40 12.82 -3.03 -1.06
C ILE A 40 11.82 -2.09 -1.75
N ILE A 41 10.72 -2.63 -2.28
CA ILE A 41 9.66 -1.83 -2.91
C ILE A 41 9.04 -0.88 -1.88
N LEU A 42 8.69 -1.39 -0.70
CA LEU A 42 8.09 -0.59 0.37
C LEU A 42 9.04 0.51 0.84
N MET A 43 10.28 0.16 1.21
CA MET A 43 11.25 1.14 1.69
C MET A 43 11.58 2.19 0.62
N ASN A 44 11.61 1.83 -0.66
CA ASN A 44 11.71 2.83 -1.72
C ASN A 44 10.52 3.82 -1.69
N GLY A 45 9.30 3.34 -1.47
CA GLY A 45 8.12 4.22 -1.38
C GLY A 45 8.13 5.14 -0.17
N ILE A 46 8.51 4.59 0.99
CA ILE A 46 8.70 5.35 2.24
C ILE A 46 9.67 6.51 2.04
N GLU A 47 10.84 6.21 1.48
CA GLU A 47 11.90 7.19 1.23
C GLU A 47 11.52 8.22 0.15
N VAL A 48 10.74 7.82 -0.86
CA VAL A 48 10.17 8.76 -1.83
C VAL A 48 9.20 9.73 -1.15
N GLU A 49 8.32 9.22 -0.28
CA GLU A 49 7.38 10.05 0.47
C GLU A 49 8.11 11.00 1.42
N ALA A 50 9.11 10.53 2.18
CA ALA A 50 9.94 11.34 3.07
C ALA A 50 10.62 12.51 2.30
N VAL A 51 11.21 12.23 1.14
CA VAL A 51 11.82 13.27 0.28
C VAL A 51 10.78 14.26 -0.24
N MET A 52 9.62 13.79 -0.69
CA MET A 52 8.54 14.65 -1.19
C MET A 52 7.96 15.52 -0.07
N PHE A 53 7.70 14.94 1.10
CA PHE A 53 7.26 15.62 2.31
C PHE A 53 8.26 16.70 2.71
N GLY A 54 9.56 16.38 2.80
CA GLY A 54 10.60 17.35 3.14
C GLY A 54 10.69 18.51 2.13
N HIS A 55 10.44 18.27 0.84
CA HIS A 55 10.34 19.32 -0.16
C HIS A 55 9.06 20.18 0.00
N ASN A 56 7.92 19.57 0.31
CA ASN A 56 6.67 20.26 0.61
C ASN A 56 6.78 21.13 1.86
N PHE A 57 7.35 20.58 2.93
CA PHE A 57 7.60 21.32 4.16
C PHE A 57 8.51 22.53 3.89
N ASN A 58 9.64 22.35 3.19
CA ASN A 58 10.51 23.47 2.83
C ASN A 58 9.80 24.56 2.00
N ARG A 59 8.83 24.21 1.13
CA ARG A 59 8.07 25.17 0.32
C ARG A 59 7.01 25.93 1.13
N ASN A 60 6.62 25.40 2.29
CA ASN A 60 5.59 25.96 3.17
C ASN A 60 6.17 26.42 4.53
N CYS A 61 7.48 26.64 4.59
CA CYS A 61 8.19 27.10 5.80
C CYS A 61 8.85 28.46 5.56
N GLU A 62 8.59 29.43 6.44
CA GLU A 62 9.16 30.78 6.34
C GLU A 62 10.56 30.88 6.98
N ASP A 63 10.89 30.00 7.92
CA ASP A 63 12.15 30.02 8.67
C ASP A 63 13.28 29.34 7.88
N ASN A 64 14.29 30.13 7.48
CA ASN A 64 15.43 29.61 6.74
C ASN A 64 16.39 28.77 7.57
N ASP A 65 16.48 28.97 8.88
CA ASP A 65 17.30 28.12 9.76
C ASP A 65 16.68 26.73 9.83
N LEU A 66 15.36 26.63 10.04
CA LEU A 66 14.65 25.35 9.96
C LEU A 66 14.79 24.69 8.57
N ARG A 67 14.66 25.47 7.49
CA ARG A 67 14.85 24.94 6.13
C ARG A 67 16.26 24.40 5.86
N ARG A 68 17.30 24.92 6.53
CA ARG A 68 18.66 24.37 6.43
C ARG A 68 18.75 23.00 7.10
N GLU A 69 18.12 22.85 8.26
CA GLU A 69 18.04 21.57 8.97
C GLU A 69 17.29 20.52 8.13
N LEU A 70 16.13 20.89 7.57
CA LEU A 70 15.37 20.03 6.65
C LEU A 70 16.15 19.70 5.37
N ALA A 71 17.07 20.57 4.93
CA ALA A 71 17.87 20.31 3.75
C ALA A 71 18.97 19.26 3.99
N LEU A 72 19.49 19.17 5.22
CA LEU A 72 20.43 18.14 5.62
C LEU A 72 19.74 16.78 5.68
N LEU A 73 18.65 16.66 6.45
CA LEU A 73 17.86 15.42 6.58
C LEU A 73 17.49 14.87 5.19
N ARG A 74 16.78 15.67 4.39
CA ARG A 74 16.32 15.29 3.05
C ARG A 74 17.45 14.87 2.10
N ARG A 75 18.68 15.36 2.28
CA ARG A 75 19.80 14.95 1.42
C ARG A 75 20.21 13.50 1.70
N ILE A 76 20.08 13.07 2.95
CA ILE A 76 20.41 11.71 3.40
C ILE A 76 19.26 10.78 3.04
N GLU A 77 18.00 11.19 3.24
CA GLU A 77 16.80 10.49 2.70
C GLU A 77 16.94 10.22 1.21
N GLN A 78 17.37 11.25 0.46
CA GLN A 78 17.56 11.08 -0.97
C GLN A 78 18.65 10.05 -1.31
N GLY A 79 19.65 9.88 -0.44
CA GLY A 79 20.66 8.85 -0.52
C GLY A 79 20.11 7.47 -0.16
N GLN A 80 19.39 7.33 0.95
CA GLN A 80 18.70 6.10 1.37
C GLN A 80 17.77 5.61 0.26
N GLN A 81 16.89 6.46 -0.26
CA GLN A 81 16.05 6.15 -1.42
C GLN A 81 16.84 5.54 -2.58
N LYS A 82 17.99 6.12 -2.94
CA LYS A 82 18.81 5.63 -4.06
C LYS A 82 19.48 4.30 -3.70
N HIS A 83 20.01 4.17 -2.49
CA HIS A 83 20.66 2.95 -2.03
C HIS A 83 19.67 1.78 -1.97
N VAL A 84 18.46 2.01 -1.49
CA VAL A 84 17.39 1.00 -1.44
C VAL A 84 16.87 0.66 -2.83
N ASN A 85 16.42 1.66 -3.60
CA ASN A 85 15.80 1.43 -4.91
C ASN A 85 16.75 0.76 -5.91
N TRP A 86 18.07 1.01 -5.81
CA TRP A 86 19.07 0.43 -6.70
C TRP A 86 19.47 -1.00 -6.34
N LEU A 87 18.90 -1.58 -5.28
CA LEU A 87 18.94 -3.03 -5.07
C LEU A 87 18.14 -3.80 -6.12
N SER A 88 17.12 -3.17 -6.71
CA SER A 88 16.37 -3.73 -7.83
C SER A 88 17.25 -3.85 -9.08
N PRO A 89 17.30 -5.03 -9.73
CA PRO A 89 18.20 -5.26 -10.84
C PRO A 89 17.64 -4.73 -12.17
N SER A 90 18.52 -4.39 -13.09
CA SER A 90 18.15 -3.84 -14.40
C SER A 90 17.54 -4.84 -15.38
N ASP A 91 17.53 -6.14 -15.03
CA ASP A 91 16.97 -7.21 -15.85
C ASP A 91 15.55 -7.62 -15.43
N GLU A 92 14.92 -6.90 -14.51
CA GLU A 92 13.47 -6.96 -14.27
C GLU A 92 12.70 -6.08 -15.26
N THR A 93 11.72 -6.66 -15.94
CA THR A 93 10.82 -5.88 -16.81
C THR A 93 9.86 -5.04 -15.95
N PRO A 94 9.31 -3.94 -16.49
CA PRO A 94 8.28 -3.19 -15.78
C PRO A 94 7.10 -4.06 -15.31
N LEU A 95 6.68 -5.03 -16.12
CA LEU A 95 5.59 -5.93 -15.76
C LEU A 95 5.98 -6.90 -14.64
N GLU A 96 7.21 -7.44 -14.65
CA GLU A 96 7.74 -8.23 -13.52
C GLU A 96 7.80 -7.40 -12.22
N THR A 97 8.23 -6.14 -12.29
CA THR A 97 8.24 -5.24 -11.13
C THR A 97 6.82 -4.95 -10.64
N THR A 98 5.86 -4.80 -11.55
CA THR A 98 4.45 -4.56 -11.21
C THR A 98 3.86 -5.72 -10.41
N ILE A 99 4.16 -6.97 -10.75
CA ILE A 99 3.79 -8.12 -9.91
C ILE A 99 4.31 -7.99 -8.47
N GLY A 100 5.52 -7.44 -8.28
CA GLY A 100 6.07 -7.19 -6.95
C GLY A 100 5.36 -6.08 -6.19
N TYR A 101 4.93 -5.01 -6.86
CA TYR A 101 4.11 -3.94 -6.27
C TYR A 101 2.78 -4.49 -5.77
N GLU A 102 2.05 -5.21 -6.61
CA GLU A 102 0.74 -5.77 -6.26
C GLU A 102 0.85 -6.84 -5.17
N GLN A 103 1.91 -7.66 -5.19
CA GLN A 103 2.17 -8.59 -4.09
C GLN A 103 2.37 -7.85 -2.76
N LEU A 104 3.19 -6.79 -2.77
CA LEU A 104 3.44 -5.98 -1.60
C LEU A 104 2.14 -5.35 -1.09
N ALA A 105 1.34 -4.73 -1.96
CA ALA A 105 0.10 -4.05 -1.58
C ALA A 105 -0.85 -5.02 -0.84
N VAL A 106 -1.04 -6.24 -1.36
CA VAL A 106 -1.86 -7.25 -0.71
C VAL A 106 -1.30 -7.70 0.64
N ASP A 107 -0.04 -8.18 0.68
CA ASP A 107 0.51 -8.77 1.91
C ASP A 107 0.72 -7.70 3.01
N LEU A 108 1.09 -6.47 2.63
CA LEU A 108 1.24 -5.34 3.55
C LEU A 108 -0.10 -4.92 4.14
N THR A 109 -1.10 -4.71 3.29
CA THR A 109 -2.44 -4.28 3.73
C THR A 109 -3.08 -5.34 4.61
N ALA A 110 -2.97 -6.62 4.23
CA ALA A 110 -3.47 -7.72 5.05
C ALA A 110 -2.78 -7.78 6.41
N TRP A 111 -1.44 -7.68 6.46
CA TRP A 111 -0.71 -7.70 7.72
C TRP A 111 -1.11 -6.52 8.62
N LEU A 112 -1.18 -5.30 8.09
CA LEU A 112 -1.59 -4.13 8.87
C LEU A 112 -3.02 -4.27 9.38
N ALA A 113 -3.95 -4.74 8.55
CA ALA A 113 -5.35 -4.92 8.93
C ALA A 113 -5.55 -5.99 10.02
N MET A 114 -4.72 -7.04 10.03
CA MET A 114 -4.72 -8.07 11.09
C MET A 114 -4.27 -7.52 12.45
N HIS A 115 -3.45 -6.47 12.48
CA HIS A 115 -2.85 -5.91 13.69
C HIS A 115 -3.40 -4.53 14.06
N GLU A 116 -4.38 -4.03 13.30
CA GLU A 116 -5.01 -2.72 13.46
C GLU A 116 -6.04 -2.71 14.61
N PRO A 117 -5.82 -1.92 15.68
CA PRO A 117 -6.77 -1.83 16.79
C PRO A 117 -8.01 -0.96 16.51
N ASP A 118 -7.93 0.03 15.61
CA ASP A 118 -9.07 0.87 15.25
C ASP A 118 -9.92 0.16 14.19
N HIS A 119 -11.14 -0.23 14.59
CA HIS A 119 -12.05 -0.96 13.70
C HIS A 119 -12.38 -0.23 12.39
N TYR A 120 -12.39 1.11 12.38
CA TYR A 120 -12.68 1.86 11.17
C TYR A 120 -11.47 1.88 10.24
N ALA A 121 -10.26 2.11 10.75
CA ALA A 121 -9.04 2.00 9.97
C ALA A 121 -8.85 0.58 9.40
N LYS A 122 -9.16 -0.46 10.19
CA LYS A 122 -9.16 -1.85 9.73
C LYS A 122 -10.15 -2.07 8.58
N ALA A 123 -11.38 -1.55 8.68
CA ALA A 123 -12.37 -1.67 7.61
C ALA A 123 -11.91 -0.96 6.32
N CYS A 124 -11.19 0.17 6.44
CA CYS A 124 -10.58 0.85 5.30
C CYS A 124 -9.54 -0.03 4.58
N MET A 125 -8.66 -0.68 5.36
CA MET A 125 -7.65 -1.61 4.83
C MET A 125 -8.29 -2.84 4.18
N ASP A 126 -9.26 -3.48 4.86
CA ASP A 126 -9.96 -4.65 4.31
C ASP A 126 -10.70 -4.33 3.00
N PHE A 127 -11.26 -3.12 2.91
CA PHE A 127 -11.98 -2.69 1.71
C PHE A 127 -11.07 -2.55 0.50
N ALA A 128 -9.89 -1.93 0.65
CA ALA A 128 -8.95 -1.69 -0.43
C ALA A 128 -8.13 -2.94 -0.79
N LEU A 129 -7.84 -3.81 0.21
CA LEU A 129 -7.13 -5.08 0.02
C LEU A 129 -7.66 -5.93 -1.14
N LEU A 130 -8.99 -6.00 -1.30
CA LEU A 130 -9.62 -6.81 -2.34
C LEU A 130 -9.42 -6.25 -3.75
N GLU A 131 -9.05 -4.97 -3.86
CA GLU A 131 -8.80 -4.30 -5.13
C GLU A 131 -7.39 -4.63 -5.62
N ASP A 132 -6.37 -4.44 -4.78
CA ASP A 132 -4.97 -4.84 -5.04
C ASP A 132 -4.87 -6.33 -5.34
N PHE A 133 -5.67 -7.15 -4.64
CA PHE A 133 -5.72 -8.58 -4.86
C PHE A 133 -6.24 -8.93 -6.27
N ASP A 134 -7.23 -8.19 -6.79
CA ASP A 134 -7.68 -8.36 -8.18
C ASP A 134 -6.66 -7.82 -9.17
N HIS A 135 -5.97 -6.71 -8.86
CA HIS A 135 -4.92 -6.13 -9.70
C HIS A 135 -3.75 -7.10 -9.92
N LEU A 136 -3.28 -7.77 -8.85
CA LEU A 136 -2.29 -8.85 -8.94
C LEU A 136 -2.75 -9.92 -9.94
N TYR A 137 -4.02 -10.32 -9.87
CA TYR A 137 -4.61 -11.27 -10.81
C TYR A 137 -4.63 -10.73 -12.25
N ARG A 138 -5.04 -9.47 -12.47
CA ARG A 138 -5.06 -8.87 -13.82
C ARG A 138 -3.66 -8.81 -14.44
N TYR A 139 -2.67 -8.32 -13.68
CA TYR A 139 -1.30 -8.22 -14.16
C TYR A 139 -0.63 -9.58 -14.33
N ALA A 140 -0.95 -10.58 -13.49
CA ALA A 140 -0.44 -11.93 -13.69
C ALA A 140 -0.95 -12.57 -15.00
N ASN A 141 -2.20 -12.27 -15.39
CA ASN A 141 -2.75 -12.69 -16.67
C ASN A 141 -2.13 -11.93 -17.84
N LEU A 142 -1.85 -10.63 -17.68
CA LEU A 142 -1.08 -9.85 -18.66
C LEU A 142 0.33 -10.40 -18.84
N LEU A 143 1.04 -10.71 -17.74
CA LEU A 143 2.40 -11.27 -17.76
C LEU A 143 2.42 -12.63 -18.46
N LYS A 144 1.39 -13.45 -18.22
CA LYS A 144 1.24 -14.72 -18.91
C LYS A 144 1.03 -14.53 -20.41
N MET A 145 0.26 -13.53 -20.83
CA MET A 145 -0.02 -13.22 -22.24
C MET A 145 1.20 -12.64 -22.97
N ASP A 146 1.87 -11.65 -22.38
CA ASP A 146 2.93 -10.89 -23.06
C ASP A 146 4.30 -11.57 -23.01
N GLU A 147 4.62 -12.24 -21.90
CA GLU A 147 5.97 -12.79 -21.66
C GLU A 147 5.99 -14.32 -21.54
N ASP A 148 4.84 -15.00 -21.59
CA ASP A 148 4.68 -16.43 -21.28
C ASP A 148 5.32 -16.82 -19.92
N LEU A 149 5.45 -15.84 -19.02
CA LEU A 149 6.08 -16.00 -17.71
C LEU A 149 5.00 -16.23 -16.65
N PRO A 150 4.97 -17.40 -15.99
CA PRO A 150 4.03 -17.62 -14.90
C PRO A 150 4.41 -16.76 -13.69
N ALA A 151 3.52 -15.87 -13.25
CA ALA A 151 3.75 -14.96 -12.12
C ALA A 151 4.13 -15.68 -10.81
N HIS A 152 3.75 -16.95 -10.63
CA HIS A 152 4.16 -17.76 -9.47
C HIS A 152 5.68 -17.97 -9.37
N LYS A 153 6.42 -17.79 -10.46
CA LYS A 153 7.89 -17.83 -10.41
C LYS A 153 8.48 -16.61 -9.70
N LEU A 154 7.74 -15.50 -9.67
CA LEU A 154 8.13 -14.26 -9.00
C LEU A 154 7.66 -14.26 -7.54
N VAL A 155 6.38 -14.53 -7.31
CA VAL A 155 5.78 -14.47 -5.97
C VAL A 155 5.92 -15.77 -5.18
N ARG A 156 6.26 -16.89 -5.84
CA ARG A 156 6.30 -18.24 -5.24
C ARG A 156 4.96 -18.61 -4.60
N ASP A 157 4.96 -19.39 -3.53
CA ASP A 157 3.72 -19.84 -2.85
C ASP A 157 3.28 -18.88 -1.73
N THR A 158 3.73 -17.63 -1.76
CA THR A 158 3.47 -16.65 -0.68
C THR A 158 2.05 -16.07 -0.72
N ILE A 159 1.47 -15.97 -1.91
CA ILE A 159 0.19 -15.31 -2.18
C ILE A 159 -0.61 -16.10 -3.22
N GLU A 160 -1.95 -16.02 -3.17
CA GLU A 160 -2.81 -16.55 -4.24
C GLU A 160 -2.88 -15.56 -5.41
N ILE A 161 -3.09 -16.07 -6.63
CA ILE A 161 -3.36 -15.27 -7.83
C ILE A 161 -4.72 -15.71 -8.34
N THR A 162 -5.77 -14.98 -8.00
CA THR A 162 -7.16 -15.28 -8.34
C THR A 162 -8.00 -14.00 -8.30
N PRO A 163 -9.17 -13.92 -8.95
CA PRO A 163 -9.98 -12.71 -8.91
C PRO A 163 -10.30 -12.27 -7.47
N GLY A 164 -10.14 -10.97 -7.22
CA GLY A 164 -10.60 -10.28 -6.02
C GLY A 164 -11.95 -9.62 -6.23
N ARG A 165 -12.14 -8.40 -5.70
CA ARG A 165 -13.23 -7.53 -6.16
C ARG A 165 -12.93 -7.19 -7.63
N PRO A 166 -13.85 -7.40 -8.59
CA PRO A 166 -13.52 -7.13 -9.99
C PRO A 166 -13.20 -5.65 -10.25
N THR A 167 -12.08 -5.38 -10.93
CA THR A 167 -11.58 -4.01 -11.18
C THR A 167 -12.64 -3.04 -11.74
N ILE A 168 -13.57 -3.49 -12.57
CA ILE A 168 -14.69 -2.67 -13.06
C ILE A 168 -15.55 -2.05 -11.94
N ALA A 169 -15.59 -2.66 -10.76
CA ALA A 169 -16.33 -2.18 -9.59
C ALA A 169 -15.59 -1.06 -8.84
N HIS A 170 -14.27 -0.91 -9.02
CA HIS A 170 -13.44 -0.01 -8.22
C HIS A 170 -13.71 1.46 -8.54
N HIS A 171 -14.12 1.75 -9.79
CA HIS A 171 -14.33 3.11 -10.28
C HIS A 171 -15.51 3.79 -9.57
N ARG A 172 -15.23 4.47 -8.47
CA ARG A 172 -16.20 5.15 -7.60
C ARG A 172 -16.05 6.66 -7.69
N HIS A 173 -17.07 7.39 -7.24
CA HIS A 173 -17.03 8.85 -7.28
C HIS A 173 -15.99 9.35 -6.27
N PRO A 174 -15.10 10.32 -6.59
CA PRO A 174 -13.98 10.71 -5.72
C PRO A 174 -14.36 11.17 -4.31
N PHE A 175 -15.60 11.62 -4.10
CA PHE A 175 -16.13 11.96 -2.77
C PHE A 175 -16.24 10.74 -1.84
N ASP A 176 -16.38 9.54 -2.40
CA ASP A 176 -16.45 8.27 -1.67
C ASP A 176 -15.06 7.71 -1.32
N SER A 177 -13.99 8.37 -1.78
CA SER A 177 -12.60 7.99 -1.46
C SER A 177 -12.12 8.64 -0.17
N ILE A 178 -12.81 9.66 0.34
CA ILE A 178 -12.42 10.35 1.58
C ILE A 178 -12.85 9.52 2.80
N ARG A 179 -11.93 9.36 3.75
CA ARG A 179 -12.15 8.68 5.04
C ARG A 179 -12.11 9.64 6.21
N ALA A 180 -12.67 9.20 7.33
CA ALA A 180 -12.67 9.96 8.57
C ALA A 180 -11.27 9.91 9.22
N PRO A 181 -10.59 11.06 9.40
CA PRO A 181 -9.22 11.10 9.88
C PRO A 181 -9.09 10.62 11.33
N ARG A 182 -7.93 10.09 11.68
CA ARG A 182 -7.58 9.73 13.06
C ARG A 182 -6.71 10.83 13.67
N ASN A 183 -6.92 11.15 14.94
CA ASN A 183 -6.14 12.17 15.62
C ASN A 183 -4.78 11.61 16.06
N ALA A 184 -3.68 12.23 15.64
CA ALA A 184 -2.34 11.70 15.82
C ALA A 184 -1.90 11.65 17.30
N LYS A 185 -2.54 12.41 18.20
CA LYS A 185 -2.23 12.44 19.64
C LYS A 185 -3.03 11.45 20.46
N THR A 186 -4.17 10.98 19.94
CA THR A 186 -5.07 10.08 20.69
C THR A 186 -5.25 8.70 20.06
N ALA A 187 -4.95 8.56 18.77
CA ALA A 187 -4.97 7.26 18.10
C ALA A 187 -3.87 6.34 18.65
N ASP A 188 -4.08 5.02 18.52
CA ASP A 188 -3.01 4.06 18.76
C ASP A 188 -1.88 4.30 17.74
N ILE A 189 -0.63 4.18 18.18
CA ILE A 189 0.52 4.40 17.29
C ILE A 189 0.50 3.47 16.08
N ARG A 190 -0.06 2.26 16.21
CA ARG A 190 -0.22 1.31 15.09
C ARG A 190 -1.12 1.87 14.00
N THR A 191 -2.21 2.55 14.36
CA THR A 191 -3.12 3.20 13.42
C THR A 191 -2.43 4.32 12.65
N THR A 192 -1.65 5.15 13.35
CA THR A 192 -0.87 6.22 12.72
C THR A 192 0.20 5.65 11.79
N LEU A 193 0.96 4.64 12.24
CA LEU A 193 1.95 3.96 11.42
C LEU A 193 1.31 3.31 10.19
N GLY A 194 0.23 2.55 10.34
CA GLY A 194 -0.47 1.88 9.24
C GLY A 194 -0.92 2.87 8.16
N ALA A 195 -1.50 4.00 8.56
CA ALA A 195 -1.91 5.06 7.63
C ALA A 195 -0.71 5.69 6.90
N LEU A 196 0.39 5.99 7.60
CA LEU A 196 1.59 6.56 6.97
C LEU A 196 2.24 5.57 6.00
N ILE A 197 2.38 4.30 6.41
CA ILE A 197 3.02 3.24 5.64
C ILE A 197 2.24 2.95 4.35
N LEU A 198 0.92 2.76 4.45
CA LEU A 198 0.07 2.49 3.28
C LEU A 198 0.03 3.69 2.34
N THR A 199 -0.12 4.90 2.88
CA THR A 199 -0.11 6.11 2.04
C THR A 199 1.19 6.23 1.23
N ALA A 200 2.34 5.97 1.86
CA ALA A 200 3.64 6.03 1.18
C ALA A 200 3.82 4.90 0.16
N GLY A 201 3.38 3.68 0.50
CA GLY A 201 3.37 2.53 -0.41
C GLY A 201 2.57 2.81 -1.67
N GLU A 202 1.30 3.20 -1.53
CA GLU A 202 0.43 3.47 -2.67
C GLU A 202 0.86 4.70 -3.45
N GLN A 203 1.39 5.73 -2.79
CA GLN A 203 1.90 6.90 -3.50
C GLN A 203 3.07 6.52 -4.41
N GLN A 204 3.88 5.54 -4.01
CA GLN A 204 4.94 5.02 -4.86
C GLN A 204 4.42 4.12 -5.99
N THR A 205 3.41 3.29 -5.76
CA THR A 205 2.72 2.53 -6.82
C THR A 205 2.13 3.47 -7.87
N MET A 206 1.41 4.52 -7.43
CA MET A 206 0.87 5.56 -8.30
C MET A 206 1.99 6.29 -9.08
N ASN A 207 3.06 6.70 -8.40
CA ASN A 207 4.22 7.34 -9.05
C ASN A 207 4.85 6.44 -10.12
N TYR A 208 4.95 5.14 -9.85
CA TYR A 208 5.45 4.14 -10.78
C TYR A 208 4.58 4.10 -12.05
N TYR A 209 3.25 3.98 -11.92
CA TYR A 209 2.34 3.98 -13.07
C TYR A 209 2.31 5.31 -13.83
N MET A 210 2.38 6.45 -13.14
CA MET A 210 2.45 7.77 -13.78
C MET A 210 3.66 7.94 -14.71
N ASN A 211 4.79 7.29 -14.39
CA ASN A 211 6.04 7.45 -15.13
C ASN A 211 6.36 6.30 -16.08
N LEU A 212 5.85 5.09 -15.83
CA LEU A 212 6.16 3.90 -16.61
C LEU A 212 4.95 3.31 -17.33
N GLY A 213 3.72 3.56 -16.87
CA GLY A 213 2.51 3.09 -17.54
C GLY A 213 2.41 3.62 -18.98
N ASN A 214 2.83 4.86 -19.21
CA ASN A 214 2.89 5.45 -20.54
C ASN A 214 4.07 4.94 -21.42
N THR A 215 4.92 4.06 -20.92
CA THR A 215 6.02 3.44 -21.67
C THR A 215 5.69 2.01 -22.12
N GLN A 216 4.57 1.45 -21.64
CA GLN A 216 4.08 0.15 -22.05
C GLN A 216 3.65 0.17 -23.53
N PRO A 217 3.80 -0.97 -24.26
CA PRO A 217 3.35 -1.11 -25.64
C PRO A 217 1.87 -0.74 -25.79
N GLU A 218 1.52 -0.02 -26.87
CA GLU A 218 0.13 0.34 -27.14
C GLU A 218 -0.77 -0.90 -27.27
N GLY A 219 -1.95 -0.83 -26.65
CA GLY A 219 -2.92 -1.92 -26.60
C GLY A 219 -3.17 -2.36 -25.18
N VAL A 220 -3.43 -3.66 -25.00
CA VAL A 220 -3.96 -4.26 -23.76
C VAL A 220 -3.10 -3.91 -22.53
N ALA A 221 -1.77 -4.01 -22.64
CA ALA A 221 -0.87 -3.68 -21.54
C ALA A 221 -1.02 -2.21 -21.11
N ARG A 222 -0.77 -1.28 -22.02
CA ARG A 222 -0.86 0.16 -21.73
C ARG A 222 -2.23 0.57 -21.19
N ASP A 223 -3.30 0.01 -21.74
CA ASP A 223 -4.66 0.34 -21.32
C ASP A 223 -4.94 -0.18 -19.90
N LEU A 224 -4.39 -1.35 -19.52
CA LEU A 224 -4.49 -1.87 -18.15
C LEU A 224 -3.77 -0.96 -17.15
N TYR A 225 -2.53 -0.58 -17.45
CA TYR A 225 -1.76 0.35 -16.62
C TYR A 225 -2.45 1.70 -16.45
N LEU A 226 -3.13 2.18 -17.50
CA LEU A 226 -3.90 3.42 -17.44
C LEU A 226 -5.12 3.30 -16.53
N GLU A 227 -5.85 2.19 -16.60
CA GLU A 227 -7.03 1.95 -15.76
C GLU A 227 -6.64 1.80 -14.29
N ILE A 228 -5.71 0.90 -13.98
CA ILE A 228 -5.30 0.63 -12.60
C ILE A 228 -4.58 1.85 -12.02
N GLY A 229 -3.80 2.59 -12.82
CA GLY A 229 -3.23 3.87 -12.39
C GLY A 229 -4.25 4.93 -11.93
N MET A 230 -5.51 4.86 -12.37
CA MET A 230 -6.59 5.69 -11.83
C MET A 230 -7.15 5.17 -10.51
N VAL A 231 -7.06 3.86 -10.26
CA VAL A 231 -7.43 3.26 -8.96
C VAL A 231 -6.37 3.59 -7.91
N GLU A 232 -5.08 3.62 -8.26
CA GLU A 232 -4.02 4.00 -7.31
C GLU A 232 -4.17 5.42 -6.75
N GLU A 233 -4.63 6.37 -7.57
CA GLU A 233 -4.95 7.72 -7.07
C GLU A 233 -5.98 7.66 -5.94
N GLU A 234 -6.95 6.78 -6.11
CA GLU A 234 -8.00 6.59 -5.15
C GLU A 234 -7.50 5.97 -3.84
N HIS A 235 -6.60 4.98 -3.92
CA HIS A 235 -5.99 4.35 -2.75
C HIS A 235 -5.11 5.33 -1.97
N VAL A 236 -4.33 6.16 -2.67
CA VAL A 236 -3.55 7.25 -2.05
C VAL A 236 -4.48 8.22 -1.32
N THR A 237 -5.59 8.61 -1.93
CA THR A 237 -6.59 9.47 -1.29
C THR A 237 -7.26 8.78 -0.09
N HIS A 238 -7.58 7.49 -0.22
CA HIS A 238 -8.22 6.67 0.81
C HIS A 238 -7.37 6.57 2.07
N TYR A 239 -6.15 6.06 1.95
CA TYR A 239 -5.26 5.88 3.11
C TYR A 239 -4.76 7.21 3.65
N GLY A 240 -4.45 8.17 2.76
CA GLY A 240 -4.01 9.51 3.16
C GLY A 240 -5.06 10.27 3.97
N ALA A 241 -6.35 10.02 3.73
CA ALA A 241 -7.44 10.63 4.50
C ALA A 241 -7.52 10.13 5.96
N LEU A 242 -6.86 9.02 6.32
CA LEU A 242 -6.77 8.57 7.71
C LEU A 242 -5.78 9.39 8.54
N LEU A 243 -4.85 10.10 7.90
CA LEU A 243 -3.87 10.97 8.57
C LEU A 243 -4.55 12.19 9.21
N ASP A 244 -3.96 12.72 10.29
CA ASP A 244 -4.50 13.86 11.02
C ASP A 244 -4.31 15.18 10.25
N PRO A 245 -5.37 15.81 9.70
CA PRO A 245 -5.25 17.06 8.96
C PRO A 245 -4.93 18.27 9.86
N SER A 246 -4.98 18.10 11.19
CA SER A 246 -4.65 19.14 12.16
C SER A 246 -3.21 19.09 12.67
N ALA A 247 -2.45 18.03 12.32
CA ALA A 247 -1.06 17.90 12.73
C ALA A 247 -0.16 18.94 12.04
N THR A 248 0.79 19.51 12.80
CA THR A 248 1.76 20.48 12.28
C THR A 248 2.78 19.80 11.36
N TRP A 249 3.56 20.59 10.62
CA TRP A 249 4.64 20.03 9.78
C TRP A 249 5.74 19.37 10.61
N LEU A 250 6.06 19.87 11.81
CA LEU A 250 7.07 19.24 12.67
C LEU A 250 6.54 17.98 13.37
N GLN A 251 5.25 17.98 13.73
CA GLN A 251 4.58 16.76 14.21
C GLN A 251 4.60 15.66 13.13
N ASN A 252 4.27 16.01 11.88
CA ASN A 252 4.33 15.06 10.77
C ASN A 252 5.76 14.62 10.46
N LEU A 253 6.76 15.51 10.56
CA LEU A 253 8.18 15.13 10.42
C LEU A 253 8.53 14.05 11.45
N LEU A 254 8.28 14.31 12.74
CA LEU A 254 8.58 13.37 13.82
C LEU A 254 7.93 11.98 13.60
N LEU A 255 6.66 11.96 13.19
CA LEU A 255 5.95 10.71 12.94
C LEU A 255 6.56 9.90 11.78
N ARG A 256 7.07 10.58 10.75
CA ARG A 256 7.75 9.95 9.60
C ARG A 256 9.10 9.37 9.99
N GLU A 257 9.95 10.13 10.67
CA GLU A 257 11.23 9.62 11.16
C GLU A 257 11.04 8.41 12.10
N TYR A 258 9.95 8.42 12.90
CA TYR A 258 9.62 7.30 13.77
C TYR A 258 9.15 6.07 12.98
N MET A 259 8.35 6.28 11.93
CA MET A 259 7.93 5.22 11.00
C MET A 259 9.14 4.60 10.28
N GLU A 260 10.09 5.40 9.85
CA GLU A 260 11.29 4.96 9.14
C GLU A 260 12.19 4.14 10.07
N CYS A 261 12.42 4.63 11.30
CA CYS A 261 13.04 3.85 12.38
C CYS A 261 12.34 2.49 12.58
N TYR A 262 11.01 2.49 12.69
CA TYR A 262 10.20 1.29 12.91
C TYR A 262 10.36 0.28 11.77
N LEU A 263 10.29 0.72 10.52
CA LEU A 263 10.38 -0.16 9.35
C LEU A 263 11.78 -0.70 9.13
N TYR A 264 12.82 0.13 9.18
CA TYR A 264 14.20 -0.35 9.03
C TYR A 264 14.55 -1.36 10.11
N TYR A 265 14.10 -1.14 11.34
CA TYR A 265 14.30 -2.11 12.43
C TYR A 265 13.50 -3.40 12.21
N SER A 266 12.22 -3.30 11.84
CA SER A 266 11.38 -4.47 11.53
C SER A 266 11.97 -5.35 10.42
N PHE A 267 12.48 -4.72 9.37
CA PHE A 267 13.11 -5.40 8.24
C PHE A 267 14.51 -5.89 8.56
N TYR A 268 15.26 -5.19 9.38
CA TYR A 268 16.51 -5.71 9.92
C TYR A 268 16.29 -7.03 10.65
N GLU A 269 15.28 -7.12 11.54
CA GLU A 269 15.04 -8.34 12.32
C GLU A 269 14.67 -9.53 11.43
N THR A 270 13.85 -9.32 10.40
CA THR A 270 13.23 -10.39 9.59
C THR A 270 13.95 -10.70 8.26
N GLU A 271 14.85 -9.84 7.78
CA GLU A 271 15.54 -10.04 6.50
C GLU A 271 16.43 -11.30 6.48
N THR A 272 16.34 -12.05 5.39
CA THR A 272 17.03 -13.32 5.17
C THR A 272 18.28 -13.16 4.30
N ASP A 273 18.30 -12.20 3.38
CA ASP A 273 19.49 -11.85 2.60
C ASP A 273 20.48 -11.06 3.47
N ARG A 274 21.60 -11.69 3.80
CA ARG A 274 22.63 -11.10 4.69
C ARG A 274 23.25 -9.81 4.16
N TYR A 275 23.26 -9.58 2.85
CA TYR A 275 23.76 -8.35 2.27
C TYR A 275 22.74 -7.23 2.44
N VAL A 276 21.48 -7.49 2.11
CA VAL A 276 20.38 -6.52 2.27
C VAL A 276 20.14 -6.20 3.74
N LYS A 277 20.22 -7.19 4.65
CA LYS A 277 20.06 -6.99 6.10
C LYS A 277 21.01 -5.93 6.67
N LYS A 278 22.24 -5.85 6.15
CA LYS A 278 23.23 -4.84 6.57
C LYS A 278 22.88 -3.43 6.09
N ILE A 279 22.16 -3.33 4.98
CA ILE A 279 21.66 -2.05 4.47
C ILE A 279 20.53 -1.56 5.39
N TRP A 280 19.62 -2.45 5.81
CA TRP A 280 18.61 -2.13 6.82
C TRP A 280 19.22 -1.69 8.15
N GLU A 281 20.25 -2.39 8.64
CA GLU A 281 20.99 -2.00 9.84
C GLU A 281 21.60 -0.60 9.72
N HIS A 282 22.27 -0.33 8.59
CA HIS A 282 22.91 0.96 8.34
C HIS A 282 21.92 2.12 8.29
N HIS A 283 20.80 1.94 7.58
CA HIS A 283 19.79 2.98 7.46
C HIS A 283 19.00 3.17 8.76
N PHE A 284 18.78 2.11 9.56
CA PHE A 284 18.25 2.27 10.92
C PHE A 284 19.13 3.20 11.77
N GLU A 285 20.47 3.10 11.68
CA GLU A 285 21.36 4.02 12.40
C GLU A 285 21.22 5.48 11.95
N GLN A 286 21.00 5.73 10.65
CA GLN A 286 20.72 7.06 10.12
C GLN A 286 19.38 7.60 10.66
N GLU A 287 18.34 6.78 10.60
CA GLU A 287 16.99 7.13 11.04
C GLU A 287 16.90 7.45 12.53
N VAL A 288 17.64 6.74 13.37
CA VAL A 288 17.72 7.10 14.79
C VAL A 288 18.24 8.53 14.94
N ALA A 289 19.24 8.94 14.16
CA ALA A 289 19.73 10.31 14.22
C ALA A 289 18.74 11.34 13.66
N HIS A 290 18.00 11.00 12.61
CA HIS A 290 16.97 11.86 12.07
C HIS A 290 15.79 12.03 13.05
N LEU A 291 15.36 10.95 13.71
CA LEU A 291 14.32 10.99 14.74
C LEU A 291 14.69 11.90 15.92
N HIS A 292 15.92 11.79 16.44
CA HIS A 292 16.42 12.70 17.48
C HIS A 292 16.43 14.15 16.99
N LYS A 293 16.82 14.37 15.73
CA LYS A 293 16.80 15.70 15.13
C LYS A 293 15.37 16.25 14.99
N ALA A 294 14.41 15.44 14.57
CA ALA A 294 13.01 15.86 14.44
C ALA A 294 12.40 16.21 15.81
N ALA A 295 12.71 15.42 16.85
CA ALA A 295 12.31 15.73 18.23
C ALA A 295 12.90 17.07 18.72
N ASP A 296 14.19 17.30 18.49
CA ASP A 296 14.85 18.57 18.83
C ASP A 296 14.21 19.76 18.10
N LEU A 297 13.86 19.59 16.82
CA LEU A 297 13.21 20.63 16.01
C LEU A 297 11.78 20.91 16.50
N LEU A 298 11.01 19.87 16.81
CA LEU A 298 9.66 20.01 17.37
C LEU A 298 9.70 20.82 18.67
N TYR A 299 10.58 20.45 19.61
CA TYR A 299 10.72 21.19 20.86
C TYR A 299 11.20 22.63 20.63
N LYS A 300 12.23 22.84 19.80
CA LYS A 300 12.81 24.16 19.55
C LYS A 300 11.82 25.16 18.94
N TYR A 301 10.97 24.70 18.01
CA TYR A 301 10.12 25.58 17.20
C TYR A 301 8.65 25.58 17.63
N GLU A 302 8.16 24.54 18.30
CA GLU A 302 6.76 24.41 18.74
C GLU A 302 6.60 24.25 20.26
N ASP A 303 7.69 24.19 21.04
CA ASP A 303 7.68 23.96 22.50
C ASP A 303 6.90 22.68 22.88
N GLU A 304 6.97 21.67 22.01
CA GLU A 304 6.27 20.40 22.15
C GLU A 304 7.27 19.24 22.26
N GLU A 305 7.07 18.41 23.28
CA GLU A 305 7.85 17.20 23.52
C GLU A 305 7.32 16.06 22.63
N TRP A 306 8.21 15.21 22.10
CA TRP A 306 7.83 14.11 21.19
C TRP A 306 6.82 13.13 21.80
N GLN A 307 6.82 12.98 23.13
CA GLN A 307 5.90 12.13 23.89
C GLN A 307 4.44 12.60 23.77
N ALA A 308 4.18 13.82 23.29
CA ALA A 308 2.82 14.28 23.01
C ALA A 308 2.17 13.53 21.84
N LEU A 309 2.97 12.97 20.93
CA LEU A 309 2.52 12.14 19.80
C LEU A 309 2.82 10.66 20.03
N ILE A 310 3.94 10.34 20.69
CA ILE A 310 4.41 8.96 20.85
C ILE A 310 4.69 8.70 22.34
N PRO A 311 3.67 8.56 23.21
CA PRO A 311 3.86 8.58 24.66
C PRO A 311 4.82 7.50 25.23
N ASP A 312 4.80 6.30 24.66
CA ASP A 312 5.67 5.19 25.08
C ASP A 312 7.05 5.27 24.40
N GLY A 313 7.09 5.71 23.14
CA GLY A 313 8.28 5.67 22.29
C GLY A 313 8.70 4.26 21.87
N THR A 314 8.29 3.20 22.57
CA THR A 314 8.59 1.82 22.18
C THR A 314 7.87 1.44 20.88
N PHE A 315 8.59 0.81 19.95
CA PHE A 315 7.97 0.21 18.77
C PHE A 315 6.84 -0.74 19.15
N PRO A 316 5.72 -0.74 18.41
CA PRO A 316 4.71 -1.78 18.54
C PRO A 316 5.27 -3.12 18.03
N GLU A 317 4.40 -4.12 17.89
CA GLU A 317 4.74 -5.35 17.16
C GLU A 317 5.38 -5.00 15.81
N LEU A 318 6.53 -5.63 15.52
CA LEU A 318 7.33 -5.31 14.34
C LEU A 318 6.67 -5.85 13.08
N LEU A 319 6.79 -5.10 11.99
CA LEU A 319 6.24 -5.50 10.70
C LEU A 319 6.97 -6.72 10.15
N ASP A 320 6.24 -7.82 9.95
CA ASP A 320 6.79 -9.05 9.39
C ASP A 320 5.95 -9.53 8.21
N LEU A 321 6.50 -9.41 6.99
CA LEU A 321 5.84 -9.89 5.78
C LEU A 321 5.91 -11.42 5.74
N HIS A 322 4.75 -12.05 5.78
CA HIS A 322 4.55 -13.49 5.68
C HIS A 322 3.24 -13.78 4.92
N PRO A 323 3.00 -15.03 4.48
CA PRO A 323 1.79 -15.36 3.75
C PRO A 323 0.53 -15.02 4.56
N THR A 324 -0.41 -14.30 3.95
CA THR A 324 -1.68 -13.86 4.57
C THR A 324 -2.93 -14.48 3.93
N LYS A 325 -2.77 -15.53 3.12
CA LYS A 325 -3.82 -16.12 2.26
C LYS A 325 -5.15 -16.39 2.99
N ASP A 326 -5.12 -16.97 4.18
CA ASP A 326 -6.34 -17.31 4.93
C ASP A 326 -7.14 -16.05 5.29
N TYR A 327 -6.45 -14.97 5.65
CA TYR A 327 -7.05 -13.69 5.96
C TYR A 327 -7.64 -13.02 4.72
N VAL A 328 -6.89 -12.97 3.61
CA VAL A 328 -7.39 -12.41 2.34
C VAL A 328 -8.64 -13.14 1.87
N ARG A 329 -8.68 -14.47 2.03
CA ARG A 329 -9.86 -15.29 1.69
C ARG A 329 -11.05 -15.02 2.60
N GLU A 330 -10.84 -14.76 3.88
CA GLU A 330 -11.89 -14.34 4.82
C GLU A 330 -12.48 -13.00 4.40
N VAL A 331 -11.62 -11.99 4.17
CA VAL A 331 -12.06 -10.67 3.70
C VAL A 331 -12.80 -10.77 2.36
N LEU A 332 -12.33 -11.61 1.44
CA LEU A 332 -12.98 -11.83 0.15
C LEU A 332 -14.38 -12.46 0.29
N ASP A 333 -14.58 -13.41 1.21
CA ASP A 333 -15.89 -14.01 1.48
C ASP A 333 -16.88 -12.99 2.10
N GLU A 334 -16.36 -12.07 2.90
CA GLU A 334 -17.17 -11.15 3.71
C GLU A 334 -17.46 -9.81 3.03
N GLN A 335 -16.56 -9.30 2.18
CA GLN A 335 -16.57 -7.88 1.77
C GLN A 335 -16.53 -7.64 0.24
N VAL A 336 -16.53 -8.69 -0.59
CA VAL A 336 -16.42 -8.52 -2.06
C VAL A 336 -17.57 -7.73 -2.66
N THR A 337 -18.75 -7.73 -2.03
CA THR A 337 -19.94 -6.98 -2.47
C THR A 337 -20.08 -5.58 -1.89
N LEU A 338 -19.18 -5.18 -0.99
CA LEU A 338 -19.19 -3.82 -0.44
C LEU A 338 -18.70 -2.80 -1.47
N THR A 339 -19.22 -1.58 -1.32
CA THR A 339 -18.76 -0.37 -2.02
C THR A 339 -18.75 0.81 -1.04
N ALA A 340 -18.07 1.90 -1.41
CA ALA A 340 -17.96 3.07 -0.55
C ALA A 340 -19.21 3.97 -0.62
N LYS A 341 -19.63 4.48 0.54
CA LYS A 341 -20.76 5.40 0.71
C LYS A 341 -20.39 6.56 1.63
N GLY A 342 -19.85 7.62 1.04
CA GLY A 342 -19.21 8.69 1.78
C GLY A 342 -17.97 8.14 2.48
N GLU A 343 -17.91 8.31 3.80
CA GLU A 343 -16.81 7.82 4.63
C GLU A 343 -16.96 6.35 5.03
N GLU A 344 -18.13 5.74 4.80
CA GLU A 344 -18.48 4.38 5.23
C GLU A 344 -18.49 3.38 4.06
N PHE A 345 -18.69 2.09 4.37
CA PHE A 345 -18.86 1.01 3.41
C PHE A 345 -20.25 0.37 3.54
N ASP A 346 -20.91 0.12 2.41
CA ASP A 346 -22.26 -0.46 2.36
C ASP A 346 -22.33 -1.53 1.27
N GLU A 347 -23.26 -2.48 1.43
CA GLU A 347 -23.59 -3.46 0.39
C GLU A 347 -24.15 -2.74 -0.85
N VAL A 348 -23.69 -3.14 -2.03
CA VAL A 348 -24.18 -2.58 -3.31
C VAL A 348 -25.70 -2.71 -3.45
N ASP A 349 -26.27 -3.79 -2.94
CA ASP A 349 -27.71 -4.05 -2.96
C ASP A 349 -28.52 -3.12 -2.04
N ASP A 350 -27.89 -2.59 -0.99
CA ASP A 350 -28.53 -1.69 -0.02
C ASP A 350 -28.38 -0.21 -0.41
N LEU A 351 -27.56 0.11 -1.42
CA LEU A 351 -27.43 1.47 -1.92
C LEU A 351 -28.74 1.98 -2.57
N PRO A 352 -29.08 3.27 -2.38
CA PRO A 352 -30.13 3.91 -3.15
C PRO A 352 -29.86 3.78 -4.66
N SER A 353 -30.86 3.45 -5.47
CA SER A 353 -30.69 3.25 -6.91
C SER A 353 -30.14 4.49 -7.67
N GLY A 354 -30.29 5.68 -7.10
CA GLY A 354 -29.74 6.94 -7.61
C GLY A 354 -28.42 7.35 -6.95
N TYR A 355 -27.77 6.46 -6.19
CA TYR A 355 -26.49 6.75 -5.56
C TYR A 355 -25.41 7.02 -6.60
N ARG A 356 -24.51 7.96 -6.28
CA ARG A 356 -23.50 8.47 -7.23
C ARG A 356 -22.57 7.39 -7.78
N PHE A 357 -22.35 6.31 -7.01
CA PHE A 357 -21.59 5.15 -7.46
C PHE A 357 -22.05 4.65 -8.82
N PHE A 358 -23.33 4.33 -9.00
CA PHE A 358 -23.84 3.70 -10.22
C PHE A 358 -23.62 4.59 -11.44
N GLY A 359 -23.97 5.89 -11.33
CA GLY A 359 -23.81 6.83 -12.44
C GLY A 359 -22.35 7.11 -12.79
N TRP A 360 -21.47 7.20 -11.80
CA TRP A 360 -20.04 7.41 -12.01
C TRP A 360 -19.38 6.16 -12.62
N ASN A 361 -19.65 5.00 -12.02
CA ASN A 361 -19.09 3.73 -12.45
C ASN A 361 -19.50 3.38 -13.89
N ASP A 362 -20.75 3.60 -14.29
CA ASP A 362 -21.18 3.43 -15.68
C ASP A 362 -20.52 4.45 -16.63
N ARG A 363 -20.28 5.69 -16.16
CA ARG A 363 -19.66 6.74 -16.96
C ARG A 363 -18.19 6.47 -17.28
N VAL A 364 -17.43 6.02 -16.28
CA VAL A 364 -15.99 5.73 -16.40
C VAL A 364 -15.78 4.47 -17.24
N ASN A 365 -16.49 3.39 -16.93
CA ASN A 365 -16.34 2.10 -17.62
C ASN A 365 -16.90 2.11 -19.06
N GLY A 366 -17.95 2.89 -19.32
CA GLY A 366 -18.59 2.91 -20.63
C GLY A 366 -19.15 1.54 -21.01
N ARG A 367 -18.64 0.94 -22.09
CA ARG A 367 -19.06 -0.40 -22.52
C ARG A 367 -18.18 -1.44 -21.81
N VAL A 368 -18.81 -2.41 -21.13
CA VAL A 368 -18.12 -3.46 -20.36
C VAL A 368 -17.01 -4.17 -21.17
N GLN A 369 -17.23 -4.42 -22.47
CA GLN A 369 -16.23 -5.10 -23.31
C GLN A 369 -14.97 -4.27 -23.60
N ASP A 370 -14.98 -2.96 -23.34
CA ASP A 370 -13.86 -2.06 -23.57
C ASP A 370 -13.05 -1.80 -22.28
N VAL A 371 -13.50 -2.32 -21.11
CA VAL A 371 -12.82 -2.10 -19.83
C VAL A 371 -11.49 -2.88 -19.80
N PRO A 372 -10.32 -2.21 -19.68
CA PRO A 372 -9.00 -2.82 -19.91
C PRO A 372 -8.70 -4.07 -19.08
N SER A 373 -8.97 -4.05 -17.78
CA SER A 373 -8.84 -5.15 -16.83
C SER A 373 -9.60 -6.41 -17.25
N HIS A 374 -10.76 -6.24 -17.87
CA HIS A 374 -11.57 -7.33 -18.40
C HIS A 374 -11.20 -7.72 -19.85
N VAL A 375 -10.61 -6.79 -20.62
CA VAL A 375 -10.03 -7.09 -21.92
C VAL A 375 -8.88 -8.08 -21.77
N VAL A 376 -7.97 -7.85 -20.81
CA VAL A 376 -6.82 -8.74 -20.53
C VAL A 376 -7.27 -10.17 -20.32
N ILE A 377 -8.22 -10.39 -19.39
CA ILE A 377 -8.70 -11.73 -19.06
C ILE A 377 -9.38 -12.38 -20.25
N ARG A 378 -10.20 -11.62 -20.98
CA ARG A 378 -10.89 -12.15 -22.17
C ARG A 378 -9.91 -12.53 -23.28
N GLU A 379 -8.86 -11.73 -23.53
CA GLU A 379 -7.85 -12.09 -24.54
C GLU A 379 -7.09 -13.36 -24.13
N LEU A 380 -6.70 -13.49 -22.85
CA LEU A 380 -6.09 -14.72 -22.36
C LEU A 380 -7.02 -15.93 -22.47
N GLN A 381 -8.30 -15.79 -22.09
CA GLN A 381 -9.31 -16.85 -22.22
C GLN A 381 -9.55 -17.26 -23.69
N LYS A 382 -9.46 -16.33 -24.65
CA LYS A 382 -9.54 -16.67 -26.08
C LYS A 382 -8.35 -17.49 -26.55
N GLU A 383 -7.15 -17.18 -26.05
CA GLU A 383 -5.91 -17.84 -26.44
C GLU A 383 -5.75 -19.21 -25.77
N HIS A 384 -5.99 -19.29 -24.46
CA HIS A 384 -5.71 -20.46 -23.63
C HIS A 384 -6.96 -21.25 -23.21
N GLY A 385 -8.15 -20.72 -23.45
CA GLY A 385 -9.43 -21.34 -23.07
C GLY A 385 -9.86 -21.12 -21.62
N GLU A 386 -9.00 -20.53 -20.79
CA GLU A 386 -9.23 -20.16 -19.39
C GLU A 386 -8.26 -19.06 -18.93
N ASP A 387 -8.53 -18.45 -17.78
CA ASP A 387 -7.65 -17.49 -17.12
C ASP A 387 -6.47 -18.18 -16.38
N TYR A 388 -5.42 -17.40 -16.09
CA TYR A 388 -4.29 -17.85 -15.28
C TYR A 388 -4.58 -17.61 -13.79
N ARG A 389 -4.45 -18.67 -12.98
CA ARG A 389 -4.62 -18.60 -11.51
C ARG A 389 -3.67 -19.51 -10.76
N VAL A 390 -3.39 -19.13 -9.52
CA VAL A 390 -2.70 -19.93 -8.50
C VAL A 390 -3.53 -19.86 -7.24
N GLU A 391 -4.14 -20.98 -6.87
CA GLU A 391 -5.07 -21.09 -5.74
C GLU A 391 -4.67 -22.33 -4.94
N ASP A 392 -4.58 -22.19 -3.63
CA ASP A 392 -4.42 -23.32 -2.70
C ASP A 392 -5.76 -24.07 -2.59
N GLN A 393 -6.88 -23.34 -2.67
CA GLN A 393 -8.25 -23.86 -2.60
C GLN A 393 -9.20 -23.04 -3.48
N GLU A 394 -10.31 -23.64 -3.90
CA GLU A 394 -11.36 -22.95 -4.68
C GLU A 394 -11.80 -21.64 -4.01
N SER A 395 -11.99 -20.56 -4.79
CA SER A 395 -12.40 -19.25 -4.27
C SER A 395 -13.63 -19.36 -3.34
N PRO A 396 -13.62 -18.70 -2.17
CA PRO A 396 -14.78 -18.68 -1.27
C PRO A 396 -16.02 -18.15 -1.99
N VAL A 397 -15.83 -17.15 -2.86
CA VAL A 397 -16.89 -16.51 -3.64
C VAL A 397 -17.23 -17.33 -4.88
N ARG A 398 -18.42 -17.94 -4.88
CA ARG A 398 -18.88 -18.82 -5.97
C ARG A 398 -18.86 -18.15 -7.35
N ALA A 399 -19.22 -16.86 -7.40
CA ALA A 399 -19.31 -16.08 -8.64
C ALA A 399 -17.94 -15.82 -9.29
N LEU A 400 -16.83 -16.10 -8.61
CA LEU A 400 -15.46 -15.92 -9.10
C LEU A 400 -14.80 -17.25 -9.53
N ARG A 401 -15.44 -18.40 -9.32
CA ARG A 401 -14.83 -19.73 -9.58
C ARG A 401 -14.71 -20.10 -11.06
N ASN A 402 -15.48 -19.46 -11.94
CA ASN A 402 -15.44 -19.79 -13.37
C ASN A 402 -14.17 -19.22 -14.00
N ARG A 403 -13.28 -20.10 -14.45
CA ARG A 403 -12.02 -19.71 -15.13
C ARG A 403 -12.20 -19.32 -16.60
N LYS A 404 -13.37 -19.59 -17.18
CA LYS A 404 -13.67 -19.39 -18.62
C LYS A 404 -14.55 -18.19 -18.91
N GLU A 405 -15.04 -17.53 -17.87
CA GLU A 405 -15.88 -16.35 -17.96
C GLU A 405 -15.53 -15.41 -16.82
N ASP A 406 -15.04 -14.23 -17.18
CA ASP A 406 -14.69 -13.19 -16.23
C ASP A 406 -15.94 -12.50 -15.64
N ASN A 407 -15.92 -12.18 -14.35
CA ASN A 407 -17.06 -11.57 -13.67
C ASN A 407 -17.02 -10.04 -13.79
N THR A 408 -18.03 -9.47 -14.43
CA THR A 408 -18.14 -8.01 -14.69
C THR A 408 -19.28 -7.34 -13.91
N LYS A 409 -19.87 -8.06 -12.93
CA LYS A 409 -21.09 -7.63 -12.23
C LYS A 409 -20.95 -7.57 -10.71
N LEU A 410 -20.19 -8.48 -10.13
CA LEU A 410 -19.99 -8.56 -8.68
C LEU A 410 -19.42 -7.23 -8.13
N GLY A 411 -19.94 -6.77 -6.99
CA GLY A 411 -19.52 -5.50 -6.37
C GLY A 411 -19.94 -4.23 -7.13
N ARG A 412 -20.75 -4.34 -8.19
CA ARG A 412 -21.11 -3.20 -9.06
C ARG A 412 -22.59 -3.13 -9.41
N VAL A 413 -23.21 -4.28 -9.68
CA VAL A 413 -24.59 -4.38 -10.16
C VAL A 413 -25.47 -4.95 -9.06
N GLN A 414 -26.56 -4.26 -8.74
CA GLN A 414 -27.53 -4.73 -7.75
C GLN A 414 -28.15 -6.08 -8.16
N GLY A 415 -28.27 -7.00 -7.22
CA GLY A 415 -28.79 -8.36 -7.42
C GLY A 415 -27.83 -9.29 -8.17
N ALA A 416 -26.56 -8.93 -8.33
CA ALA A 416 -25.55 -9.87 -8.80
C ALA A 416 -25.34 -10.97 -7.74
N GLU A 417 -25.38 -12.24 -8.16
CA GLU A 417 -25.30 -13.38 -7.23
C GLU A 417 -24.06 -13.31 -6.33
N HIS A 418 -24.29 -13.13 -5.02
CA HIS A 418 -23.33 -13.36 -3.96
C HIS A 418 -23.88 -14.47 -3.06
N ASP A 419 -23.22 -15.61 -3.06
CA ASP A 419 -23.66 -16.82 -2.37
C ASP A 419 -22.91 -16.95 -1.03
N SER A 420 -22.86 -15.89 -0.21
CA SER A 420 -22.24 -16.02 1.14
C SER A 420 -23.23 -16.70 2.09
N LYS A 421 -22.77 -17.76 2.74
CA LYS A 421 -23.56 -18.50 3.75
C LYS A 421 -23.67 -17.75 5.08
N ARG A 422 -23.06 -16.56 5.19
CA ARG A 422 -23.14 -15.67 6.35
C ARG A 422 -23.97 -14.45 5.97
N ALA A 423 -25.15 -14.32 6.57
CA ALA A 423 -25.80 -13.02 6.67
C ALA A 423 -24.78 -12.05 7.32
N PRO A 424 -24.71 -10.77 6.90
CA PRO A 424 -23.76 -9.82 7.46
C PRO A 424 -23.94 -9.77 8.98
N ALA A 425 -22.83 -9.65 9.70
CA ALA A 425 -22.76 -9.43 11.13
C ALA A 425 -23.47 -8.11 11.50
N ARG A 426 -24.80 -8.10 11.44
CA ARG A 426 -25.67 -6.96 11.78
C ARG A 426 -25.79 -6.76 13.29
N GLU A 427 -25.25 -7.66 14.11
CA GLU A 427 -25.39 -7.58 15.57
C GLU A 427 -24.36 -6.64 16.22
N ASP A 428 -23.15 -6.47 15.66
CA ASP A 428 -22.12 -5.60 16.27
C ASP A 428 -22.28 -4.10 15.95
N LEU A 429 -23.03 -3.75 14.90
CA LEU A 429 -23.32 -2.33 14.58
C LEU A 429 -24.47 -1.76 15.41
N LEU A 430 -25.45 -2.58 15.79
CA LEU A 430 -26.61 -2.13 16.57
C LEU A 430 -26.31 -1.98 18.08
N GLU A 431 -25.36 -2.74 18.64
CA GLU A 431 -24.92 -2.52 20.02
C GLU A 431 -24.11 -1.22 20.19
N ARG A 432 -23.51 -0.68 19.12
CA ARG A 432 -22.72 0.57 19.15
C ARG A 432 -23.56 1.85 19.23
N GLU A 433 -24.78 1.86 18.68
CA GLU A 433 -25.68 3.01 18.85
C GLU A 433 -26.31 3.10 20.25
N ALA A 434 -26.36 1.99 21.00
CA ALA A 434 -26.91 1.97 22.36
C ALA A 434 -25.92 2.42 23.44
N VAL A 435 -24.61 2.48 23.13
CA VAL A 435 -23.55 2.89 24.08
C VAL A 435 -23.16 4.37 23.93
N LEU A 436 -23.69 5.06 22.90
CA LEU A 436 -23.47 6.50 22.66
C LEU A 436 -24.73 7.37 22.85
N ALA A 437 -25.77 6.84 23.50
CA ALA A 437 -26.90 7.59 24.06
C ALA A 437 -26.86 7.54 25.59
#